data_AF-A0A948TNM2-F1
#
_entry.id   AF-A0A948TNM2-F1
#
_cell.length_a   1.000
_cell.length_b   1.000
_cell.length_c   1.000
_cell.angle_alpha   90.00
_cell.angle_beta   90.00
_cell.angle_gamma   90.00
#
_symmetry.space_group_name_H-M   'P 1'
#
loop_
_entity.id
_entity.type
_entity.pdbx_description
1 polymer ?
#
loop_
_entity_poly.entity_id
_entity_poly.type
_entity_poly.pdbx_seq_one_letter_code
_entity_poly.pdbx_strand_id
1 'polypeptide(L)'
;MNTIYELIHIEVENQRYPLRKIKENSIGLFTTLEKAQKGMMRHIADEMKENEHTRKLFEEDGEKWKIYSYTFGYEIAEREVNELYGQWCSRSVRTYKSNGELNDECLIADTAKKTDPFLGRPKEKIRFKVGDIVEVFEGGEAELHVITALPWTTEKVERLNKKLLEKGECSLLDASDDCYLAYSLGIGDTHGHPACTDVFRPTKKVSSALKHKLWAKLIEAGMVYGHDIPHSFLMEHANDEKLNEEILTGIEKMANKDTIDFWPYDMKTHVTEMTKILGFSEKQVQRLLKAADKFEQLYKRS
;
A
#
# COMPACT_ATOMS: atom_id res chain seq x y z
N MET A 1 -12.71 30.67 4.55
CA MET A 1 -12.98 29.56 5.48
C MET A 1 -11.77 29.41 6.36
N ASN A 2 -11.96 29.22 7.68
CA ASN A 2 -10.84 29.01 8.60
C ASN A 2 -10.50 27.52 8.60
N THR A 3 -9.29 27.18 8.17
CA THR A 3 -8.73 25.82 8.28
C THR A 3 -7.75 25.76 9.43
N ILE A 4 -7.57 24.56 9.97
CA ILE A 4 -6.53 24.23 10.95
C ILE A 4 -5.68 23.09 10.43
N TYR A 5 -4.45 23.01 10.91
CA TYR A 5 -3.54 21.90 10.64
C TYR A 5 -3.42 21.07 11.90
N GLU A 6 -3.96 19.87 11.87
CA GLU A 6 -3.78 18.88 12.92
C GLU A 6 -2.48 18.13 12.68
N LEU A 7 -1.63 18.05 13.71
CA LEU A 7 -0.43 17.24 13.71
C LEU A 7 -0.70 15.96 14.50
N ILE A 8 -0.52 14.83 13.83
CA ILE A 8 -0.75 13.49 14.34
C ILE A 8 0.60 12.76 14.40
N HIS A 9 0.91 12.19 15.56
CA HIS A 9 2.03 11.29 15.76
C HIS A 9 1.55 9.85 15.56
N ILE A 10 2.22 9.13 14.67
CA ILE A 10 1.90 7.75 14.32
C ILE A 10 2.92 6.85 15.00
N GLU A 11 2.47 6.12 16.01
CA GLU A 11 3.25 5.11 16.71
C GLU A 11 2.93 3.72 16.16
N VAL A 12 3.92 2.84 16.10
CA VAL A 12 3.72 1.44 15.72
C VAL A 12 4.33 0.51 16.76
N GLU A 13 3.61 -0.56 17.08
CA GLU A 13 4.09 -1.56 18.01
C GLU A 13 5.29 -2.33 17.46
N ASN A 14 6.15 -2.80 18.36
CA ASN A 14 7.31 -3.61 18.05
C ASN A 14 6.97 -5.07 17.72
N GLN A 15 5.99 -5.26 16.86
CA GLN A 15 5.57 -6.54 16.31
C GLN A 15 6.41 -6.91 15.07
N ARG A 16 6.38 -8.19 14.70
CA ARG A 16 7.01 -8.68 13.47
C ARG A 16 6.06 -8.44 12.30
N TYR A 17 6.62 -8.30 11.11
CA TYR A 17 5.87 -8.39 9.86
C TYR A 17 5.07 -9.70 9.74
N PRO A 18 4.00 -9.72 8.92
CA PRO A 18 3.62 -8.69 7.94
C PRO A 18 2.83 -7.52 8.51
N LEU A 19 2.11 -7.70 9.61
CA LEU A 19 1.17 -6.72 10.16
C LEU A 19 1.61 -6.25 11.54
N ARG A 20 1.45 -4.96 11.82
CA ARG A 20 1.77 -4.35 13.11
C ARG A 20 0.70 -3.35 13.49
N LYS A 21 0.32 -3.33 14.76
CA LYS A 21 -0.65 -2.37 15.29
C LYS A 21 -0.07 -0.96 15.34
N ILE A 22 -0.89 0.01 14.95
CA ILE A 22 -0.59 1.43 15.01
C ILE A 22 -1.49 2.12 16.03
N LYS A 23 -0.94 3.18 16.62
CA LYS A 23 -1.68 4.14 17.42
C LYS A 23 -1.43 5.54 16.88
N GLU A 24 -2.51 6.27 16.66
CA GLU A 24 -2.48 7.67 16.22
C GLU A 24 -2.79 8.56 17.42
N ASN A 25 -1.93 9.54 17.66
CA ASN A 25 -2.12 10.52 18.73
C ASN A 25 -2.10 11.93 18.13
N SER A 26 -3.18 12.69 18.30
CA SER A 26 -3.19 14.12 17.97
C SER A 26 -2.31 14.86 18.97
N ILE A 27 -1.21 15.47 18.50
CA ILE A 27 -0.21 16.14 19.34
C ILE A 27 -0.30 17.67 19.26
N GLY A 28 -1.11 18.22 18.36
CA GLY A 28 -1.40 19.65 18.36
C GLY A 28 -2.22 20.14 17.17
N LEU A 29 -2.90 21.27 17.37
CA LEU A 29 -3.63 22.01 16.33
C LEU A 29 -2.92 23.33 16.05
N PHE A 30 -2.72 23.63 14.77
CA PHE A 30 -1.93 24.77 14.31
C PHE A 30 -2.69 25.61 13.29
N THR A 31 -2.39 26.90 13.26
CA THR A 31 -3.02 27.86 12.33
C THR A 31 -2.40 27.86 10.93
N THR A 32 -1.26 27.21 10.75
CA THR A 32 -0.52 27.17 9.47
C THR A 32 0.30 25.89 9.38
N LEU A 33 0.52 25.38 8.17
CA LEU A 33 1.38 24.22 7.91
C LEU A 33 2.80 24.40 8.49
N GLU A 34 3.42 25.57 8.31
CA GLU A 34 4.78 25.83 8.80
C GLU A 34 4.87 25.70 10.33
N LYS A 35 3.85 26.17 11.07
CA LYS A 35 3.77 25.99 12.53
C LYS A 35 3.60 24.53 12.92
N ALA A 36 2.77 23.77 12.19
CA ALA A 36 2.63 22.33 12.43
C ALA A 36 3.94 21.58 12.19
N GLN A 37 4.66 21.90 11.11
CA GLN A 37 5.98 21.34 10.81
C GLN A 37 7.02 21.70 11.90
N LYS A 38 7.04 22.95 12.38
CA LYS A 38 7.88 23.33 13.53
C LYS A 38 7.49 22.58 14.79
N GLY A 39 6.20 22.35 15.02
CA GLY A 39 5.69 21.51 16.11
C GLY A 39 6.20 20.07 16.03
N MET A 40 6.12 19.46 14.84
CA MET A 40 6.65 18.12 14.55
C MET A 40 8.13 18.02 14.86
N MET A 41 8.95 18.97 14.36
CA MET A 41 10.39 18.94 14.62
C MET A 41 10.75 19.11 16.10
N ARG A 42 9.94 19.86 16.87
CA ARG A 42 10.10 19.96 18.33
C ARG A 42 9.76 18.63 19.00
N HIS A 43 8.62 18.03 18.64
CA HIS A 43 8.22 16.72 19.16
C HIS A 43 9.28 15.65 18.90
N ILE A 44 9.85 15.59 17.69
CA ILE A 44 10.95 14.68 17.36
C ILE A 44 12.15 14.91 18.28
N ALA A 45 12.54 16.17 18.49
CA ALA A 45 13.68 16.50 19.35
C ALA A 45 13.44 16.14 20.83
N ASP A 46 12.21 16.29 21.31
CA ASP A 46 11.83 15.95 22.68
C ASP A 46 11.78 14.42 22.87
N GLU A 47 11.17 13.69 21.94
CA GLU A 47 11.19 12.21 21.87
C GLU A 47 12.62 11.66 21.88
N MET A 48 13.54 12.25 21.11
CA MET A 48 14.93 11.79 21.08
C MET A 48 15.62 11.95 22.44
N LYS A 49 15.37 13.06 23.15
CA LYS A 49 15.93 13.30 24.49
C LYS A 49 15.33 12.35 25.52
N GLU A 50 14.02 12.14 25.48
CA GLU A 50 13.33 11.22 26.38
C GLU A 50 13.83 9.79 26.20
N ASN A 51 13.91 9.31 24.97
CA ASN A 51 14.45 7.99 24.66
C ASN A 51 15.90 7.81 25.13
N GLU A 52 16.76 8.82 24.96
CA GLU A 52 18.14 8.78 25.47
C GLU A 52 18.19 8.73 27.00
N HIS A 53 17.36 9.52 27.67
CA HIS A 53 17.27 9.55 29.13
C HIS A 53 16.77 8.21 29.68
N THR A 54 15.66 7.70 29.16
CA THR A 54 15.10 6.41 29.56
C THR A 54 16.09 5.28 29.35
N ARG A 55 16.78 5.26 28.20
CA ARG A 55 17.80 4.24 27.92
C ARG A 55 18.92 4.24 28.97
N LYS A 56 19.40 5.41 29.40
CA LYS A 56 20.43 5.51 30.46
C LYS A 56 19.95 4.93 31.78
N LEU A 57 18.69 5.19 32.18
CA LEU A 57 18.11 4.62 33.40
C LEU A 57 18.08 3.09 33.37
N PHE A 58 17.65 2.48 32.25
CA PHE A 58 17.68 1.01 32.10
C PHE A 58 19.11 0.45 32.17
N GLU A 59 20.08 1.12 31.55
CA GLU A 59 21.49 0.72 31.59
C GLU A 59 22.07 0.80 33.02
N GLU A 60 21.70 1.82 33.80
CA GLU A 60 22.08 1.99 35.22
C GLU A 60 21.48 0.90 36.13
N ASP A 61 20.23 0.52 35.88
CA ASP A 61 19.52 -0.53 36.63
C ASP A 61 19.92 -1.96 36.23
N GLY A 62 20.84 -2.11 35.26
CA GLY A 62 21.28 -3.42 34.75
C GLY A 62 20.20 -4.16 33.95
N GLU A 63 19.11 -3.47 33.59
CA GLU A 63 18.02 -4.01 32.81
C GLU A 63 18.23 -3.78 31.31
N LYS A 64 17.71 -4.69 30.48
CA LYS A 64 17.69 -4.47 29.03
C LYS A 64 16.50 -3.59 28.68
N TRP A 65 16.79 -2.40 28.14
CA TRP A 65 15.78 -1.54 27.54
C TRP A 65 14.95 -2.32 26.51
N LYS A 66 13.62 -2.31 26.67
CA LYS A 66 12.66 -2.93 25.76
C LYS A 66 11.80 -1.84 25.14
N ILE A 67 11.97 -1.62 23.83
CA ILE A 67 11.11 -0.76 23.03
C ILE A 67 9.82 -1.53 22.71
N TYR A 68 8.68 -1.04 23.19
CA TYR A 68 7.35 -1.61 22.90
C TYR A 68 6.68 -0.96 21.68
N SER A 69 6.90 0.33 21.44
CA SER A 69 6.46 1.08 20.25
C SER A 69 7.58 1.98 19.75
N TYR A 70 7.53 2.36 18.47
CA TYR A 70 8.39 3.40 17.91
C TYR A 70 7.57 4.32 17.03
N THR A 71 8.07 5.54 16.85
CA THR A 71 7.54 6.46 15.86
C THR A 71 7.64 5.83 14.46
N PHE A 72 6.48 5.55 13.88
CA PHE A 72 6.36 5.15 12.48
C PHE A 72 6.53 6.37 11.57
N GLY A 73 5.84 7.45 11.92
CA GLY A 73 5.82 8.70 11.16
C GLY A 73 4.94 9.75 11.80
N TYR A 74 4.64 10.78 11.02
CA TYR A 74 3.71 11.84 11.38
C TYR A 74 2.76 12.12 10.24
N GLU A 75 1.57 12.61 10.55
CA GLU A 75 0.64 13.17 9.59
C GLU A 75 0.35 14.63 9.95
N ILE A 76 0.28 15.48 8.93
CA ILE A 76 -0.29 16.82 9.05
C ILE A 76 -1.51 16.88 8.13
N ALA A 77 -2.69 16.94 8.72
CA ALA A 77 -3.96 17.05 8.04
C ALA A 77 -4.49 18.48 8.15
N GLU A 78 -4.74 19.13 7.01
CA GLU A 78 -5.51 20.38 6.97
C GLU A 78 -7.00 20.05 7.05
N ARG A 79 -7.74 20.65 8.00
CA ARG A 79 -9.16 20.37 8.24
C ARG A 79 -9.97 21.66 8.28
N GLU A 80 -11.23 21.60 7.87
CA GLU A 80 -12.17 22.70 8.09
C GLU A 80 -12.67 22.70 9.53
N VAL A 81 -12.68 23.87 10.18
CA VAL A 81 -13.08 24.01 11.60
C VAL A 81 -14.58 23.72 11.82
N ASN A 82 -15.40 23.82 10.76
CA ASN A 82 -16.86 23.76 10.85
C ASN A 82 -17.48 22.47 10.27
N GLU A 83 -16.68 21.50 9.82
CA GLU A 83 -17.22 20.20 9.40
C GLU A 83 -17.67 19.42 10.66
N LEU A 84 -18.97 19.13 10.70
CA LEU A 84 -19.64 18.45 11.82
C LEU A 84 -18.97 17.09 12.10
N TYR A 85 -18.63 16.88 13.37
CA TYR A 85 -18.17 15.61 13.97
C TYR A 85 -18.82 14.38 13.29
N GLY A 86 -18.07 13.70 12.42
CA GLY A 86 -18.53 12.45 11.79
C GLY A 86 -17.92 12.13 10.42
N GLN A 87 -17.48 13.15 9.68
CA GLN A 87 -16.70 12.97 8.44
C GLN A 87 -15.40 13.77 8.59
N TRP A 88 -14.35 13.10 9.08
CA TRP A 88 -13.01 13.68 9.20
C TRP A 88 -12.36 13.76 7.83
N CYS A 89 -12.95 14.56 6.95
CA CYS A 89 -12.39 14.77 5.63
C CYS A 89 -11.31 15.84 5.72
N SER A 90 -10.13 15.51 5.21
CA SER A 90 -9.02 16.46 5.16
C SER A 90 -9.15 17.29 3.88
N ARG A 91 -8.74 18.55 3.94
CA ARG A 91 -8.46 19.34 2.74
C ARG A 91 -7.19 18.81 2.09
N SER A 92 -6.09 18.82 2.82
CA SER A 92 -4.83 18.24 2.37
C SER A 92 -4.24 17.35 3.46
N VAL A 93 -3.53 16.30 3.05
CA VAL A 93 -2.81 15.41 3.95
C VAL A 93 -1.35 15.36 3.51
N ARG A 94 -0.44 15.41 4.48
CA ARG A 94 0.99 15.19 4.30
C ARG A 94 1.45 14.20 5.35
N THR A 95 2.16 13.18 4.92
CA THR A 95 2.80 12.25 5.84
C THR A 95 4.31 12.45 5.83
N TYR A 96 4.92 12.18 6.97
CA TYR A 96 6.33 12.35 7.22
C TYR A 96 6.88 11.07 7.85
N LYS A 97 8.14 10.77 7.56
CA LYS A 97 8.88 9.70 8.22
C LYS A 97 9.17 10.08 9.67
N SER A 98 9.61 9.11 10.47
CA SER A 98 9.94 9.32 11.89
C SER A 98 11.01 10.40 12.16
N ASN A 99 11.83 10.73 11.17
CA ASN A 99 12.84 11.81 11.25
C ASN A 99 12.33 13.18 10.78
N GLY A 100 11.05 13.30 10.41
CA GLY A 100 10.45 14.53 9.89
C GLY A 100 10.66 14.81 8.40
N GLU A 101 11.34 13.92 7.67
CA GLU A 101 11.42 13.99 6.20
C GLU A 101 10.05 13.71 5.60
N LEU A 102 9.65 14.47 4.57
CA LEU A 102 8.39 14.23 3.86
C LEU A 102 8.34 12.79 3.30
N ASN A 103 7.29 12.06 3.63
CA ASN A 103 6.98 10.76 3.04
C ASN A 103 6.24 10.97 1.72
N ASP A 104 5.08 11.65 1.77
CA ASP A 104 4.28 12.03 0.61
C ASP A 104 3.27 13.14 0.96
N GLU A 105 2.59 13.66 -0.06
CA GLU A 105 1.46 14.58 0.08
C GLU A 105 0.34 14.22 -0.91
N CYS A 106 -0.90 14.51 -0.54
CA CYS A 106 -2.01 14.49 -1.50
C CYS A 106 -1.82 15.60 -2.54
N LEU A 107 -2.17 15.30 -3.80
CA LEU A 107 -2.10 16.28 -4.88
C LEU A 107 -3.33 17.16 -5.04
N ILE A 108 -4.45 16.77 -4.41
CA ILE A 108 -5.68 17.56 -4.36
C ILE A 108 -5.86 18.08 -2.94
N ALA A 109 -6.16 19.38 -2.84
CA ALA A 109 -6.32 20.10 -1.57
C ALA A 109 -7.77 20.09 -1.02
N ASP A 110 -8.66 19.30 -1.60
CA ASP A 110 -10.03 19.10 -1.11
C ASP A 110 -10.41 17.60 -1.23
N THR A 111 -9.76 16.73 -0.44
CA THR A 111 -10.11 15.29 -0.42
C THR A 111 -11.51 15.03 0.15
N ALA A 112 -12.08 16.03 0.82
CA ALA A 112 -13.44 16.04 1.37
C ALA A 112 -14.54 16.09 0.31
N LYS A 113 -14.43 17.03 -0.65
CA LYS A 113 -15.55 17.28 -1.55
C LYS A 113 -15.64 16.31 -2.71
N LYS A 114 -14.57 15.54 -3.01
CA LYS A 114 -14.48 14.65 -4.19
C LYS A 114 -14.95 15.31 -5.51
N THR A 115 -14.99 16.64 -5.55
CA THR A 115 -15.56 17.41 -6.66
C THR A 115 -14.47 17.98 -7.56
N ASP A 116 -13.26 18.15 -7.05
CA ASP A 116 -12.13 18.59 -7.85
C ASP A 116 -11.55 17.39 -8.60
N PRO A 117 -11.42 17.48 -9.94
CA PRO A 117 -10.97 16.36 -10.74
C PRO A 117 -9.51 16.03 -10.42
N PHE A 118 -9.21 14.76 -10.25
CA PHE A 118 -7.83 14.29 -10.17
C PHE A 118 -7.20 14.30 -11.56
N LEU A 119 -6.24 15.20 -11.75
CA LEU A 119 -5.54 15.35 -13.03
C LEU A 119 -4.35 14.38 -13.19
N GLY A 120 -4.21 13.43 -12.27
CA GLY A 120 -3.11 12.48 -12.24
C GLY A 120 -1.86 13.03 -11.54
N ARG A 121 -1.08 12.09 -11.01
CA ARG A 121 0.18 12.33 -10.31
C ARG A 121 1.33 12.56 -11.28
N PRO A 122 2.15 13.61 -11.11
CA PRO A 122 3.39 13.76 -11.86
C PRO A 122 4.30 12.54 -11.64
N LYS A 123 4.93 12.03 -12.70
CA LYS A 123 5.73 10.79 -12.63
C LYS A 123 6.86 10.87 -11.61
N GLU A 124 7.47 12.04 -11.49
CA GLU A 124 8.54 12.34 -10.53
C GLU A 124 8.07 12.28 -9.07
N LYS A 125 6.76 12.36 -8.82
CA LYS A 125 6.15 12.20 -7.49
C LYS A 125 5.69 10.76 -7.21
N ILE A 126 5.83 9.83 -8.17
CA ILE A 126 5.59 8.40 -7.93
C ILE A 126 6.85 7.79 -7.32
N ARG A 127 6.74 7.30 -6.08
CA ARG A 127 7.88 6.89 -5.25
C ARG A 127 8.25 5.41 -5.38
N PHE A 128 7.28 4.59 -5.78
CA PHE A 128 7.42 3.14 -5.84
C PHE A 128 7.17 2.61 -7.24
N LYS A 129 7.73 1.43 -7.53
CA LYS A 129 7.47 0.66 -8.76
C LYS A 129 6.70 -0.61 -8.45
N VAL A 130 6.08 -1.20 -9.46
CA VAL A 130 5.48 -2.53 -9.36
C VAL A 130 6.53 -3.54 -8.90
N GLY A 131 6.17 -4.39 -7.95
CA GLY A 131 7.06 -5.35 -7.28
C GLY A 131 7.80 -4.81 -6.06
N ASP A 132 7.77 -3.49 -5.81
CA ASP A 132 8.26 -2.94 -4.54
C ASP A 132 7.40 -3.43 -3.38
N ILE A 133 8.07 -3.80 -2.29
CA ILE A 133 7.43 -4.14 -1.02
C ILE A 133 7.41 -2.90 -0.14
N VAL A 134 6.22 -2.57 0.33
CA VAL A 134 5.91 -1.34 1.07
C VAL A 134 5.19 -1.67 2.37
N GLU A 135 5.18 -0.73 3.30
CA GLU A 135 4.27 -0.76 4.45
C GLU A 135 3.12 0.21 4.19
N VAL A 136 1.90 -0.31 4.23
CA VAL A 136 0.66 0.47 4.10
C VAL A 136 0.13 0.75 5.49
N PHE A 137 -0.05 2.03 5.80
CA PHE A 137 -0.67 2.50 7.03
C PHE A 137 -2.14 2.80 6.78
N GLU A 138 -3.04 1.94 7.25
CA GLU A 138 -4.48 2.11 7.08
C GLU A 138 -5.22 1.36 8.21
N GLY A 139 -6.36 1.88 8.65
CA GLY A 139 -7.24 1.17 9.59
C GLY A 139 -6.62 0.85 10.97
N GLY A 140 -5.66 1.66 11.43
CA GLY A 140 -4.95 1.44 12.70
C GLY A 140 -3.88 0.34 12.63
N GLU A 141 -3.45 -0.04 11.42
CA GLU A 141 -2.45 -1.07 11.19
C GLU A 141 -1.40 -0.57 10.18
N ALA A 142 -0.17 -1.09 10.31
CA ALA A 142 0.85 -1.04 9.27
C ALA A 142 1.11 -2.46 8.78
N GLU A 143 0.71 -2.74 7.55
CA GLU A 143 0.86 -4.05 6.92
C GLU A 143 1.82 -4.00 5.72
N LEU A 144 2.58 -5.09 5.50
CA LEU A 144 3.39 -5.25 4.29
C LEU A 144 2.53 -5.59 3.09
N HIS A 145 2.66 -4.79 2.03
CA HIS A 145 2.04 -5.03 0.74
C HIS A 145 3.08 -5.08 -0.37
N VAL A 146 2.69 -5.62 -1.52
CA VAL A 146 3.42 -5.51 -2.79
C VAL A 146 2.67 -4.59 -3.75
N ILE A 147 3.37 -3.62 -4.35
CA ILE A 147 2.78 -2.74 -5.35
C ILE A 147 2.51 -3.52 -6.64
N THR A 148 1.28 -3.43 -7.14
CA THR A 148 0.82 -4.13 -8.35
C THR A 148 0.46 -3.16 -9.47
N ALA A 149 -0.07 -1.98 -9.13
CA ALA A 149 -0.26 -0.90 -10.08
C ALA A 149 0.13 0.45 -9.48
N LEU A 150 0.54 1.38 -10.35
CA LEU A 150 0.95 2.73 -10.00
C LEU A 150 -0.24 3.69 -10.10
N PRO A 151 -0.22 4.81 -9.34
CA PRO A 151 -1.22 5.85 -9.45
C PRO A 151 -1.39 6.34 -10.89
N TRP A 152 -2.56 6.88 -11.19
CA TRP A 152 -2.80 7.53 -12.48
C TRP A 152 -1.80 8.66 -12.68
N THR A 153 -0.99 8.58 -13.73
CA THR A 153 -0.07 9.67 -14.09
C THR A 153 -0.82 10.76 -14.83
N THR A 154 -0.33 12.01 -14.76
CA THR A 154 -0.89 13.13 -15.51
C THR A 154 -1.11 12.80 -16.98
N GLU A 155 -0.13 12.17 -17.65
CA GLU A 155 -0.26 11.86 -19.08
C GLU A 155 -1.22 10.70 -19.36
N LYS A 156 -1.50 9.83 -18.38
CA LYS A 156 -2.51 8.77 -18.51
C LYS A 156 -3.90 9.37 -18.43
N VAL A 157 -4.11 10.29 -17.49
CA VAL A 157 -5.38 11.02 -17.32
C VAL A 157 -5.68 11.88 -18.54
N GLU A 158 -4.68 12.61 -19.07
CA GLU A 158 -4.83 13.38 -20.31
C GLU A 158 -5.24 12.51 -21.51
N ARG A 159 -4.60 11.34 -21.68
CA ARG A 159 -4.96 10.38 -22.74
C ARG A 159 -6.37 9.81 -22.55
N LEU A 160 -6.76 9.52 -21.31
CA LEU A 160 -8.10 9.04 -20.99
C LEU A 160 -9.14 10.11 -21.32
N ASN A 161 -8.94 11.34 -20.83
CA ASN A 161 -9.82 12.47 -21.09
C ASN A 161 -9.99 12.75 -22.58
N LYS A 162 -8.91 12.69 -23.37
CA LYS A 162 -9.00 12.84 -24.82
C LYS A 162 -9.93 11.79 -25.46
N LYS A 163 -9.79 10.52 -25.07
CA LYS A 163 -10.64 9.43 -25.58
C LYS A 163 -12.10 9.55 -25.14
N LEU A 164 -12.34 10.03 -23.93
CA LEU A 164 -13.69 10.25 -23.41
C LEU A 164 -14.35 11.45 -24.10
N LEU A 165 -13.60 12.53 -24.35
CA LEU A 165 -14.10 13.71 -25.05
C LEU A 165 -14.55 13.38 -26.48
N GLU A 166 -13.84 12.51 -27.19
CA GLU A 166 -14.25 11.99 -28.51
C GLU A 166 -15.63 11.30 -28.48
N LYS A 167 -16.08 10.85 -27.31
CA LYS A 167 -17.39 10.23 -27.06
C LYS A 167 -18.40 11.17 -26.39
N GLY A 168 -18.02 12.43 -26.12
CA GLY A 168 -18.85 13.37 -25.38
C GLY A 168 -18.88 13.14 -23.86
N GLU A 169 -17.90 12.41 -23.32
CA GLU A 169 -17.78 12.06 -21.90
C GLU A 169 -16.57 12.77 -21.25
N CYS A 170 -16.50 12.78 -19.92
CA CYS A 170 -15.37 13.28 -19.14
C CYS A 170 -14.99 12.25 -18.06
N SER A 171 -13.71 12.19 -17.68
CA SER A 171 -13.29 11.29 -16.61
C SER A 171 -13.80 11.75 -15.25
N LEU A 172 -14.15 10.78 -14.40
CA LEU A 172 -14.66 10.98 -13.04
C LEU A 172 -13.61 10.73 -11.97
N LEU A 173 -12.31 10.79 -12.31
CA LEU A 173 -11.27 10.56 -11.30
C LEU A 173 -11.34 11.64 -10.22
N ASP A 174 -11.35 11.22 -8.97
CA ASP A 174 -11.41 12.07 -7.79
C ASP A 174 -10.17 11.89 -6.90
N ALA A 175 -10.13 12.56 -5.75
CA ALA A 175 -8.99 12.49 -4.83
C ALA A 175 -8.63 11.07 -4.38
N SER A 176 -9.56 10.11 -4.38
CA SER A 176 -9.30 8.72 -4.04
C SER A 176 -8.55 7.94 -5.13
N ASP A 177 -8.46 8.48 -6.35
CA ASP A 177 -7.66 7.91 -7.43
C ASP A 177 -6.16 8.25 -7.32
N ASP A 178 -5.75 9.10 -6.36
CA ASP A 178 -4.34 9.33 -5.99
C ASP A 178 -3.83 8.20 -5.07
N CYS A 179 -3.96 6.95 -5.54
CA CYS A 179 -3.66 5.74 -4.79
C CYS A 179 -2.77 4.77 -5.59
N TYR A 180 -2.09 3.88 -4.87
CA TYR A 180 -1.49 2.69 -5.47
C TYR A 180 -2.52 1.55 -5.48
N LEU A 181 -2.31 0.54 -6.32
CA LEU A 181 -2.93 -0.77 -6.10
C LEU A 181 -1.90 -1.68 -5.44
N ALA A 182 -2.23 -2.22 -4.27
CA ALA A 182 -1.29 -3.01 -3.48
C ALA A 182 -1.95 -4.23 -2.85
N TYR A 183 -1.27 -5.38 -2.87
CA TYR A 183 -1.76 -6.61 -2.27
C TYR A 183 -1.06 -6.91 -0.95
N SER A 184 -1.84 -7.18 0.11
CA SER A 184 -1.32 -7.77 1.34
C SER A 184 -1.23 -9.29 1.23
N LEU A 185 -0.65 -9.93 2.25
CA LEU A 185 -0.64 -11.38 2.33
C LEU A 185 -2.03 -11.91 2.73
N GLY A 186 -2.52 -12.88 1.98
CA GLY A 186 -3.77 -13.55 2.29
C GLY A 186 -4.28 -14.39 1.12
N ILE A 187 -5.41 -15.04 1.31
CA ILE A 187 -6.02 -15.92 0.30
C ILE A 187 -7.16 -15.17 -0.38
N GLY A 188 -7.19 -15.19 -1.72
CA GLY A 188 -8.23 -14.49 -2.50
C GLY A 188 -7.81 -13.07 -2.87
N ASP A 189 -8.78 -12.21 -3.15
CA ASP A 189 -8.50 -10.85 -3.61
C ASP A 189 -8.25 -9.92 -2.41
N THR A 190 -6.99 -9.80 -2.01
CA THR A 190 -6.55 -8.98 -0.85
C THR A 190 -5.93 -7.65 -1.28
N HIS A 191 -6.35 -7.12 -2.44
CA HIS A 191 -5.89 -5.80 -2.84
C HIS A 191 -6.56 -4.71 -2.01
N GLY A 192 -5.83 -3.64 -1.83
CA GLY A 192 -6.34 -2.35 -1.39
C GLY A 192 -5.93 -1.26 -2.37
N HIS A 193 -6.54 -0.11 -2.18
CA HIS A 193 -6.23 1.12 -2.90
C HIS A 193 -5.64 2.17 -1.94
N PRO A 194 -4.49 1.90 -1.29
CA PRO A 194 -3.95 2.82 -0.30
C PRO A 194 -3.59 4.15 -0.95
N ALA A 195 -4.01 5.25 -0.31
CA ALA A 195 -3.63 6.59 -0.75
C ALA A 195 -2.11 6.71 -0.78
N CYS A 196 -1.57 7.52 -1.68
CA CYS A 196 -0.12 7.64 -1.81
C CYS A 196 0.57 8.14 -0.52
N THR A 197 -0.14 8.91 0.31
CA THR A 197 0.29 9.35 1.65
C THR A 197 0.51 8.21 2.62
N ASP A 198 -0.18 7.10 2.43
CA ASP A 198 -0.29 6.02 3.41
C ASP A 198 0.71 4.91 3.12
N VAL A 199 1.43 5.02 2.01
CA VAL A 199 2.45 4.05 1.59
C VAL A 199 3.84 4.50 2.04
N PHE A 200 4.52 3.66 2.82
CA PHE A 200 5.86 3.91 3.35
C PHE A 200 6.84 2.84 2.87
N ARG A 201 8.14 3.18 2.85
CA ARG A 201 9.18 2.16 2.75
C ARG A 201 9.16 1.30 4.03
N PRO A 202 9.46 0.00 3.94
CA PRO A 202 9.55 -0.84 5.12
C PRO A 202 10.56 -0.27 6.13
N THR A 203 10.08 -0.06 7.36
CA THR A 203 10.83 0.49 8.51
C THR A 203 11.68 -0.58 9.21
N LYS A 204 11.40 -1.86 8.96
CA LYS A 204 12.19 -3.01 9.42
C LYS A 204 12.69 -3.81 8.22
N LYS A 205 13.69 -4.66 8.45
CA LYS A 205 14.18 -5.59 7.43
C LYS A 205 13.09 -6.63 7.09
N VAL A 206 12.65 -6.64 5.84
CA VAL A 206 11.76 -7.69 5.32
C VAL A 206 12.55 -8.96 5.05
N SER A 207 12.13 -10.09 5.62
CA SER A 207 12.80 -11.39 5.42
C SER A 207 12.60 -11.89 4.00
N SER A 208 13.56 -12.63 3.44
CA SER A 208 13.43 -13.19 2.08
C SER A 208 12.19 -14.09 1.94
N ALA A 209 11.83 -14.82 2.99
CA ALA A 209 10.61 -15.63 2.99
C ALA A 209 9.34 -14.79 2.81
N LEU A 210 9.23 -13.62 3.47
CA LEU A 210 8.11 -12.71 3.27
C LEU A 210 8.13 -12.05 1.90
N LYS A 211 9.33 -11.70 1.38
CA LYS A 211 9.46 -11.16 0.03
C LYS A 211 8.93 -12.14 -1.02
N HIS A 212 9.32 -13.41 -0.92
CA HIS A 212 8.87 -14.43 -1.88
C HIS A 212 7.36 -14.61 -1.83
N LYS A 213 6.74 -14.61 -0.64
CA LYS A 213 5.28 -14.70 -0.51
C LYS A 213 4.56 -13.50 -1.11
N LEU A 214 5.09 -12.29 -0.92
CA LEU A 214 4.53 -11.08 -1.50
C LEU A 214 4.70 -11.04 -3.03
N TRP A 215 5.87 -11.41 -3.54
CA TRP A 215 6.07 -11.53 -4.99
C TRP A 215 5.24 -12.65 -5.63
N ALA A 216 5.06 -13.76 -4.92
CA ALA A 216 4.14 -14.83 -5.35
C ALA A 216 2.72 -14.29 -5.42
N LYS A 217 2.31 -13.45 -4.45
CA LYS A 217 1.00 -12.80 -4.46
C LYS A 217 0.80 -11.87 -5.65
N LEU A 218 1.82 -11.09 -6.02
CA LEU A 218 1.80 -10.27 -7.23
C LEU A 218 1.60 -11.12 -8.48
N ILE A 219 2.34 -12.22 -8.62
CA ILE A 219 2.25 -13.14 -9.76
C ILE A 219 0.90 -13.86 -9.81
N GLU A 220 0.43 -14.35 -8.67
CA GLU A 220 -0.91 -14.91 -8.50
C GLU A 220 -1.97 -13.91 -8.97
N ALA A 221 -1.86 -12.63 -8.58
CA ALA A 221 -2.82 -11.61 -8.95
C ALA A 221 -2.84 -11.36 -10.47
N GLY A 222 -1.68 -11.39 -11.14
CA GLY A 222 -1.63 -11.33 -12.61
C GLY A 222 -2.25 -12.54 -13.29
N MET A 223 -1.98 -13.75 -12.78
CA MET A 223 -2.54 -14.99 -13.33
C MET A 223 -4.06 -15.11 -13.14
N VAL A 224 -4.57 -14.65 -11.99
CA VAL A 224 -5.96 -14.86 -11.57
C VAL A 224 -6.87 -13.69 -11.95
N TYR A 225 -6.44 -12.46 -11.65
CA TYR A 225 -7.28 -11.27 -11.78
C TYR A 225 -6.91 -10.41 -13.00
N GLY A 226 -5.93 -10.86 -13.80
CA GLY A 226 -5.58 -10.20 -15.06
C GLY A 226 -4.79 -8.90 -14.90
N HIS A 227 -4.12 -8.71 -13.76
CA HIS A 227 -3.25 -7.56 -13.55
C HIS A 227 -2.00 -7.63 -14.43
N ASP A 228 -1.66 -6.52 -15.08
CA ASP A 228 -0.45 -6.42 -15.90
C ASP A 228 0.81 -6.40 -15.03
N ILE A 229 1.58 -7.49 -15.07
CA ILE A 229 2.88 -7.55 -14.39
C ILE A 229 3.99 -7.17 -15.36
N PRO A 230 4.90 -6.25 -14.99
CA PRO A 230 6.01 -5.88 -15.85
C PRO A 230 6.85 -7.10 -16.24
N HIS A 231 7.09 -7.26 -17.54
CA HIS A 231 7.93 -8.36 -18.06
C HIS A 231 9.32 -8.40 -17.40
N SER A 232 9.90 -7.22 -17.11
CA SER A 232 11.18 -7.13 -16.38
C SER A 232 11.15 -7.76 -14.99
N PHE A 233 10.04 -7.63 -14.28
CA PHE A 233 9.87 -8.24 -12.95
C PHE A 233 9.79 -9.76 -13.07
N LEU A 234 9.04 -10.27 -14.05
CA LEU A 234 8.95 -11.72 -14.32
C LEU A 234 10.31 -12.30 -14.68
N MET A 235 11.07 -11.63 -15.56
CA MET A 235 12.40 -12.07 -15.97
C MET A 235 13.43 -12.08 -14.83
N GLU A 236 13.34 -11.13 -13.89
CA GLU A 236 14.19 -11.10 -12.70
C GLU A 236 13.98 -12.34 -11.80
N HIS A 237 12.78 -12.92 -11.82
CA HIS A 237 12.39 -14.02 -10.94
C HIS A 237 12.14 -15.35 -11.66
N ALA A 238 12.43 -15.42 -12.97
CA ALA A 238 12.04 -16.53 -13.84
C ALA A 238 12.63 -17.91 -13.46
N ASN A 239 13.68 -17.95 -12.64
CA ASN A 239 14.33 -19.19 -12.23
C ASN A 239 14.26 -19.44 -10.72
N ASP A 240 13.41 -18.70 -9.99
CA ASP A 240 13.26 -18.89 -8.55
C ASP A 240 12.29 -20.04 -8.24
N GLU A 241 12.83 -21.24 -8.03
CA GLU A 241 12.06 -22.45 -7.72
C GLU A 241 11.19 -22.27 -6.46
N LYS A 242 11.69 -21.54 -5.45
CA LYS A 242 10.93 -21.32 -4.22
C LYS A 242 9.76 -20.40 -4.45
N LEU A 243 9.95 -19.33 -5.22
CA LEU A 243 8.86 -18.45 -5.62
C LEU A 243 7.80 -19.21 -6.43
N ASN A 244 8.23 -20.04 -7.38
CA ASN A 244 7.35 -20.87 -8.18
C ASN A 244 6.51 -21.81 -7.32
N GLU A 245 7.09 -22.46 -6.30
CA GLU A 245 6.33 -23.29 -5.35
C GLU A 245 5.38 -22.49 -4.45
N GLU A 246 5.72 -21.25 -4.05
CA GLU A 246 4.79 -20.37 -3.32
C GLU A 246 3.59 -19.98 -4.20
N ILE A 247 3.81 -19.65 -5.49
CA ILE A 247 2.75 -19.34 -6.46
C ILE A 247 1.80 -20.53 -6.62
N LEU A 248 2.36 -21.72 -6.86
CA LEU A 248 1.59 -22.97 -7.00
C LEU A 248 0.72 -23.22 -5.77
N THR A 249 1.32 -23.09 -4.60
CA THR A 249 0.65 -23.33 -3.32
C THR A 249 -0.48 -22.32 -3.08
N GLY A 250 -0.27 -21.04 -3.41
CA GLY A 250 -1.28 -19.98 -3.29
C GLY A 250 -2.51 -20.27 -4.16
N ILE A 251 -2.28 -20.50 -5.44
CA ILE A 251 -3.32 -20.78 -6.43
C ILE A 251 -4.09 -22.08 -6.10
N GLU A 252 -3.41 -23.16 -5.72
CA GLU A 252 -4.06 -24.41 -5.33
C GLU A 252 -4.93 -24.24 -4.07
N LYS A 253 -4.48 -23.46 -3.08
CA LYS A 253 -5.29 -23.17 -1.88
C LYS A 253 -6.53 -22.37 -2.21
N MET A 254 -6.40 -21.38 -3.09
CA MET A 254 -7.53 -20.60 -3.56
C MET A 254 -8.56 -21.49 -4.28
N ALA A 255 -8.10 -22.39 -5.16
CA ALA A 255 -8.98 -23.30 -5.91
C ALA A 255 -9.76 -24.25 -5.00
N ASN A 256 -9.31 -24.45 -3.77
CA ASN A 256 -9.96 -25.31 -2.79
C ASN A 256 -10.89 -24.58 -1.82
N LYS A 257 -11.03 -23.26 -1.90
CA LYS A 257 -12.01 -22.51 -1.11
C LYS A 257 -13.31 -22.34 -1.86
N ASP A 258 -14.42 -22.64 -1.19
CA ASP A 258 -15.77 -22.54 -1.75
C ASP A 258 -16.36 -21.12 -1.71
N THR A 259 -15.66 -20.13 -1.12
CA THR A 259 -16.20 -18.79 -0.80
C THR A 259 -15.26 -17.64 -1.17
N ILE A 260 -14.61 -17.69 -2.34
CA ILE A 260 -13.80 -16.57 -2.81
C ILE A 260 -14.57 -15.83 -3.91
N ASP A 261 -14.64 -14.51 -3.80
CA ASP A 261 -15.09 -13.63 -4.88
C ASP A 261 -14.08 -13.67 -6.02
N PHE A 262 -14.46 -14.31 -7.13
CA PHE A 262 -13.65 -14.39 -8.34
C PHE A 262 -14.24 -13.53 -9.44
N TRP A 263 -13.37 -12.75 -10.09
CA TRP A 263 -13.70 -12.20 -11.41
C TRP A 263 -13.27 -13.21 -12.47
N PRO A 264 -14.14 -13.52 -13.45
CA PRO A 264 -13.86 -14.51 -14.48
C PRO A 264 -12.86 -13.94 -15.48
N TYR A 265 -11.57 -14.02 -15.16
CA TYR A 265 -10.53 -13.79 -16.15
C TYR A 265 -10.17 -15.11 -16.85
N ASP A 266 -9.69 -15.05 -18.09
CA ASP A 266 -9.17 -16.21 -18.84
C ASP A 266 -7.86 -16.71 -18.22
N MET A 267 -7.99 -17.38 -17.07
CA MET A 267 -6.88 -17.83 -16.25
C MET A 267 -5.99 -18.81 -16.99
N LYS A 268 -6.56 -19.65 -17.86
CA LYS A 268 -5.77 -20.63 -18.65
C LYS A 268 -4.81 -19.95 -19.61
N THR A 269 -5.27 -18.91 -20.30
CA THR A 269 -4.41 -18.13 -21.20
C THR A 269 -3.27 -17.48 -20.40
N HIS A 270 -3.58 -16.80 -19.30
CA HIS A 270 -2.57 -16.12 -18.47
C HIS A 270 -1.59 -17.07 -17.79
N VAL A 271 -2.06 -18.20 -17.25
CA VAL A 271 -1.21 -19.26 -16.72
C VAL A 271 -0.26 -19.77 -17.80
N THR A 272 -0.75 -20.00 -19.03
CA THR A 272 0.07 -20.50 -20.13
C THR A 272 1.15 -19.51 -20.55
N GLU A 273 0.83 -18.22 -20.59
CA GLU A 273 1.80 -17.18 -20.95
C GLU A 273 2.85 -16.96 -19.87
N MET A 274 2.41 -16.81 -18.62
CA MET A 274 3.31 -16.50 -17.50
C MET A 274 4.21 -17.69 -17.12
N THR A 275 3.72 -18.93 -17.19
CA THR A 275 4.52 -20.12 -16.86
C THR A 275 5.70 -20.33 -17.80
N LYS A 276 5.54 -19.98 -19.09
CA LYS A 276 6.63 -20.00 -20.07
C LYS A 276 7.75 -19.03 -19.71
N ILE A 277 7.38 -17.84 -19.22
CA ILE A 277 8.34 -16.81 -18.81
C ILE A 277 9.04 -17.22 -17.51
N LEU A 278 8.29 -17.77 -16.56
CA LEU A 278 8.76 -18.09 -15.20
C LEU A 278 9.44 -19.47 -15.06
N GLY A 279 9.77 -20.13 -16.17
CA GLY A 279 10.55 -21.37 -16.14
C GLY A 279 9.88 -22.53 -15.38
N PHE A 280 8.56 -22.56 -15.30
CA PHE A 280 7.84 -23.64 -14.62
C PHE A 280 8.09 -24.98 -15.33
N SER A 281 8.33 -26.04 -14.56
CA SER A 281 8.40 -27.39 -15.11
C SER A 281 7.03 -27.87 -15.61
N GLU A 282 7.01 -28.81 -16.55
CA GLU A 282 5.77 -29.39 -17.08
C GLU A 282 4.83 -29.86 -15.95
N LYS A 283 5.38 -30.51 -14.91
CA LYS A 283 4.60 -30.95 -13.76
C LYS A 283 3.94 -29.79 -13.01
N GLN A 284 4.63 -28.66 -12.85
CA GLN A 284 4.09 -27.47 -12.19
C GLN A 284 3.02 -26.78 -13.05
N VAL A 285 3.22 -26.73 -14.37
CA VAL A 285 2.21 -26.21 -15.32
C VAL A 285 0.92 -27.02 -15.22
N GLN A 286 1.01 -28.35 -15.22
CA GLN A 286 -0.16 -29.23 -15.09
C GLN A 286 -0.90 -29.03 -13.76
N ARG A 287 -0.20 -28.70 -12.66
CA ARG A 287 -0.82 -28.35 -11.37
C ARG A 287 -1.64 -27.06 -11.48
N LEU A 288 -1.10 -26.00 -12.11
CA LEU A 288 -1.81 -24.74 -12.31
C LEU A 288 -3.02 -24.89 -13.21
N LEU A 289 -2.90 -25.63 -14.32
CA LEU A 289 -4.02 -25.87 -15.23
C LEU A 289 -5.17 -26.59 -14.53
N LYS A 290 -4.86 -27.59 -13.69
CA LYS A 290 -5.87 -28.27 -12.86
C LYS A 290 -6.54 -27.32 -11.86
N ALA A 291 -5.79 -26.39 -11.27
CA ALA A 291 -6.37 -25.38 -10.39
C ALA A 291 -7.27 -24.41 -11.16
N ALA A 292 -6.84 -23.95 -12.35
CA ALA A 292 -7.63 -23.12 -13.26
C ALA A 292 -8.95 -23.80 -13.67
N ASP A 293 -8.91 -25.09 -14.02
CA ASP A 293 -10.13 -25.88 -14.31
C ASP A 293 -11.11 -25.88 -13.12
N LYS A 294 -10.59 -25.97 -11.89
CA LYS A 294 -11.42 -25.97 -10.70
C LYS A 294 -12.05 -24.60 -10.45
N PHE A 295 -11.33 -23.50 -10.69
CA PHE A 295 -11.91 -22.16 -10.63
C PHE A 295 -13.04 -21.96 -11.63
N GLU A 296 -12.84 -22.36 -12.89
CA GLU A 296 -13.90 -22.28 -13.91
C GLU A 296 -15.15 -23.08 -13.51
N GLN A 297 -14.98 -24.21 -12.83
CA GLN A 297 -16.10 -25.01 -12.33
C GLN A 297 -16.82 -24.34 -11.15
N LEU A 298 -16.10 -23.71 -10.23
CA LEU A 298 -16.68 -22.97 -9.11
C LEU A 298 -17.44 -21.74 -9.62
N TYR A 299 -16.85 -20.96 -10.54
CA TYR A 299 -17.48 -19.79 -11.13
C TYR A 299 -18.76 -20.13 -11.91
N LYS A 300 -18.81 -21.25 -12.64
CA LYS A 300 -20.04 -21.69 -13.33
C LYS A 300 -21.18 -22.10 -12.39
N ARG A 301 -20.90 -22.30 -11.09
CA ARG A 301 -21.88 -22.72 -10.09
C ARG A 301 -22.42 -21.57 -9.23
N SER A 302 -21.73 -20.42 -9.20
CA SER A 302 -22.18 -19.16 -8.57
C SER A 302 -23.11 -18.39 -9.48
#